data_AF-A0A9E4SJN7-F1
#
_entry.id   AF-A0A9E4SJN7-F1
#
_cell.length_a   1.000
_cell.length_b   1.000
_cell.length_c   1.000
_cell.angle_alpha   90.00
_cell.angle_beta   90.00
_cell.angle_gamma   90.00
#
_symmetry.space_group_name_H-M   'P 1'
#
loop_
_entity.id
_entity.type
_entity.pdbx_description
1 polymer ?
#
loop_
_entity_poly.entity_id
_entity_poly.type
_entity_poly.pdbx_seq_one_letter_code
_entity_poly.pdbx_strand_id
1 'polypeptide(L)'
;RIASGDDFGAVAADLSVDTVVADEAGEVGWVPRGAFPEFDPWLYDPELVVGEPIGPLVTTVGSVVLLVSDGPSEQPLDDEMRDLLGQTEFQEWLNEQTLELVTLLELDFDDAQWVVDQLAAG
;
A
#
# COMPACT_ATOMS: atom_id res chain seq x y z
N ARG A 1 0.60 -22.13 13.99
CA ARG A 1 -0.48 -21.46 14.73
C ARG A 1 -1.74 -21.48 13.87
N ILE A 2 -1.90 -20.59 12.90
CA ILE A 2 -3.07 -20.59 12.01
C ILE A 2 -3.22 -21.93 11.24
N ALA A 3 -2.15 -22.43 10.62
CA ALA A 3 -2.16 -23.76 9.96
C ALA A 3 -2.41 -24.95 10.92
N SER A 4 -2.33 -24.72 12.23
CA SER A 4 -2.60 -25.71 13.28
C SER A 4 -4.03 -25.60 13.83
N GLY A 5 -4.83 -24.65 13.32
CA GLY A 5 -6.22 -24.41 13.72
C GLY A 5 -6.42 -23.30 14.76
N ASP A 6 -5.39 -22.52 15.09
CA ASP A 6 -5.56 -21.35 15.97
C ASP A 6 -6.43 -20.28 15.27
N ASP A 7 -7.27 -19.60 16.06
CA ASP A 7 -8.07 -18.46 15.58
C ASP A 7 -7.16 -17.34 15.04
N PHE A 8 -7.52 -16.78 13.87
CA PHE A 8 -6.70 -15.79 13.20
C PHE A 8 -6.60 -14.48 14.01
N GLY A 9 -7.74 -13.97 14.51
CA GLY A 9 -7.77 -12.74 15.30
C GLY A 9 -6.95 -12.86 16.58
N ALA A 10 -7.01 -14.00 17.26
CA ALA A 10 -6.17 -14.27 18.43
C ALA A 10 -4.67 -14.32 18.09
N VAL A 11 -4.29 -14.84 16.93
CA VAL A 11 -2.88 -14.85 16.48
C VAL A 11 -2.43 -13.46 16.06
N ALA A 12 -3.29 -12.69 15.40
CA ALA A 12 -3.03 -11.31 15.01
C ALA A 12 -2.86 -10.41 16.24
N ALA A 13 -3.72 -10.52 17.24
CA ALA A 13 -3.60 -9.76 18.48
C ALA A 13 -2.29 -10.02 19.25
N ASP A 14 -1.73 -11.24 19.14
CA ASP A 14 -0.51 -11.64 19.84
C ASP A 14 0.77 -11.28 19.05
N LEU A 15 0.71 -11.30 17.71
CA LEU A 15 1.90 -11.23 16.85
C LEU A 15 1.94 -10.06 15.88
N SER A 16 0.82 -9.36 15.64
CA SER A 16 0.78 -8.22 14.72
C SER A 16 1.60 -7.07 15.29
N VAL A 17 2.44 -6.47 14.45
CA VAL A 17 3.29 -5.35 14.83
C VAL A 17 2.78 -4.12 14.07
N ASP A 18 2.22 -3.18 14.81
CA ASP A 18 1.89 -1.80 14.42
C ASP A 18 1.13 -1.68 13.09
N THR A 19 -0.21 -1.69 13.17
CA THR A 19 -1.10 -1.48 12.03
C THR A 19 -1.78 -0.13 12.16
N VAL A 20 -1.44 0.81 11.26
CA VAL A 20 -2.03 2.17 11.24
C VAL A 20 -3.55 2.14 11.12
N VAL A 21 -4.10 1.08 10.51
CA VAL A 21 -5.50 0.93 10.09
C VAL A 21 -6.21 -0.28 10.66
N ALA A 22 -5.50 -1.17 11.37
CA ALA A 22 -6.12 -2.38 11.92
C ALA A 22 -6.30 -2.23 13.43
N ASP A 23 -7.37 -2.80 13.96
CA ASP A 23 -7.64 -2.81 15.39
C ASP A 23 -6.75 -3.81 16.16
N GLU A 24 -7.00 -3.96 17.46
CA GLU A 24 -6.24 -4.87 18.34
C GLU A 24 -6.35 -6.35 17.92
N ALA A 25 -7.38 -6.73 17.16
CA ALA A 25 -7.56 -8.08 16.62
C ALA A 25 -7.00 -8.22 15.19
N GLY A 26 -6.43 -7.16 14.62
CA GLY A 26 -5.95 -7.12 13.23
C GLY A 26 -7.07 -6.95 12.21
N GLU A 27 -8.25 -6.48 12.61
CA GLU A 27 -9.37 -6.21 11.71
C GLU A 27 -9.22 -4.81 11.09
N VAL A 28 -9.28 -4.74 9.75
CA VAL A 28 -9.13 -3.50 8.96
C VAL A 28 -10.47 -2.98 8.45
N GLY A 29 -11.52 -3.81 8.48
CA GLY A 29 -12.83 -3.48 7.91
C GLY A 29 -12.90 -3.67 6.38
N TRP A 30 -13.76 -2.89 5.72
CA TRP A 30 -13.99 -2.99 4.28
C TRP A 30 -12.94 -2.24 3.49
N VAL A 31 -12.05 -2.98 2.84
CA VAL A 31 -10.96 -2.40 2.05
C VAL A 31 -11.44 -2.12 0.61
N PRO A 32 -11.39 -0.86 0.11
CA PRO A 32 -11.59 -0.55 -1.29
C PRO A 32 -10.32 -0.78 -2.10
N ARG A 33 -10.47 -1.01 -3.40
CA ARG A 33 -9.34 -1.17 -4.32
C ARG A 33 -8.53 0.12 -4.36
N GLY A 34 -7.20 0.01 -4.34
CA GLY A 34 -6.27 1.14 -4.32
C GLY A 34 -5.94 1.67 -2.92
N ALA A 35 -6.66 1.28 -1.86
CA ALA A 35 -6.28 1.68 -0.50
C ALA A 35 -4.92 1.09 -0.10
N PHE A 36 -4.67 -0.17 -0.50
CA PHE A 36 -3.38 -0.83 -0.35
C PHE A 36 -2.93 -1.45 -1.68
N PRO A 37 -2.32 -0.65 -2.59
CA PRO A 37 -1.97 -1.13 -3.93
C PRO A 37 -1.04 -2.34 -3.91
N GLU A 38 -0.17 -2.44 -2.90
CA GLU A 38 0.70 -3.61 -2.71
C GLU A 38 -0.14 -4.88 -2.46
N PHE A 39 -1.26 -4.80 -1.76
CA PHE A 39 -2.10 -5.96 -1.40
C PHE A 39 -3.22 -6.28 -2.40
N ASP A 40 -3.62 -5.32 -3.24
CA ASP A 40 -4.69 -5.47 -4.23
C ASP A 40 -4.63 -6.74 -5.10
N PRO A 41 -3.44 -7.21 -5.57
CA PRO A 41 -3.35 -8.43 -6.35
C PRO A 41 -3.88 -9.67 -5.62
N TRP A 42 -3.78 -9.71 -4.29
CA TRP A 42 -4.24 -10.81 -3.46
C TRP A 42 -5.67 -10.60 -2.94
N LEU A 43 -6.04 -9.38 -2.58
CA LEU A 43 -7.38 -9.06 -2.05
C LEU A 43 -8.48 -9.18 -3.09
N TYR A 44 -8.15 -8.98 -4.37
CA TYR A 44 -9.11 -9.06 -5.48
C TYR A 44 -8.75 -10.15 -6.50
N ASP A 45 -7.99 -11.15 -6.09
CA ASP A 45 -7.71 -12.32 -6.92
C ASP A 45 -9.03 -13.08 -7.21
N PRO A 46 -9.37 -13.39 -8.47
CA PRO A 46 -10.55 -14.20 -8.78
C PRO A 46 -10.50 -15.63 -8.19
N GLU A 47 -9.33 -16.13 -7.83
CA GLU A 47 -9.11 -17.44 -7.19
C GLU A 47 -9.09 -17.35 -5.66
N LEU A 48 -9.32 -16.16 -5.08
CA LEU A 48 -9.39 -15.95 -3.63
C LEU A 48 -10.44 -16.86 -2.98
N VAL A 49 -10.02 -17.56 -1.92
CA VAL A 49 -10.91 -18.32 -1.04
C VAL A 49 -11.14 -17.54 0.25
N VAL A 50 -12.36 -17.03 0.43
CA VAL A 50 -12.77 -16.33 1.66
C VAL A 50 -12.61 -17.25 2.87
N GLY A 51 -12.04 -16.72 3.96
CA GLY A 51 -11.77 -17.46 5.19
C GLY A 51 -10.47 -18.27 5.17
N GLU A 52 -9.70 -18.27 4.07
CA GLU A 52 -8.36 -18.85 4.03
C GLU A 52 -7.27 -17.78 4.14
N PRO A 53 -6.24 -18.00 4.98
CA PRO A 53 -5.14 -17.05 5.13
C PRO A 53 -4.25 -17.01 3.89
N ILE A 54 -3.87 -15.81 3.48
CA ILE A 54 -2.97 -15.53 2.36
C ILE A 54 -1.59 -15.17 2.91
N GLY A 55 -0.55 -15.81 2.39
CA GLY A 55 0.84 -15.51 2.71
C GLY A 55 1.62 -16.66 3.34
N PRO A 56 2.75 -16.38 4.00
CA PRO A 56 3.30 -15.05 4.28
C PRO A 56 3.71 -14.30 3.00
N LEU A 57 3.31 -13.03 2.91
CA LEU A 57 3.70 -12.09 1.87
C LEU A 57 4.94 -11.32 2.33
N VAL A 58 5.91 -11.12 1.43
CA VAL A 58 7.07 -10.25 1.68
C VAL A 58 6.76 -8.90 1.07
N THR A 59 6.67 -7.88 1.91
CA THR A 59 6.22 -6.53 1.54
C THR A 59 7.24 -5.48 1.92
N THR A 60 6.99 -4.25 1.51
CA THR A 60 7.80 -3.07 1.91
C THR A 60 7.86 -2.85 3.42
N VAL A 61 6.82 -3.25 4.15
CA VAL A 61 6.70 -3.09 5.61
C VAL A 61 7.13 -4.34 6.41
N GLY A 62 7.49 -5.42 5.72
CA GLY A 62 7.93 -6.67 6.33
C GLY A 62 7.12 -7.88 5.88
N SER A 63 6.99 -8.89 6.75
CA SER A 63 6.22 -10.09 6.43
C SER A 63 4.78 -9.96 6.94
N VAL A 64 3.82 -10.08 6.04
CA VAL A 64 2.39 -9.91 6.34
C VAL A 64 1.63 -11.20 6.00
N VAL A 65 0.65 -11.55 6.83
CA VAL A 65 -0.35 -12.58 6.53
C VAL A 65 -1.72 -11.91 6.52
N LEU A 66 -2.49 -12.14 5.47
CA LEU A 66 -3.82 -11.55 5.29
C LEU A 66 -4.90 -12.63 5.47
N LEU A 67 -6.10 -12.22 5.89
CA LEU A 67 -7.29 -13.06 5.87
C LEU A 67 -8.46 -12.21 5.39
N VAL A 68 -9.09 -12.63 4.30
CA VAL A 68 -10.33 -12.00 3.83
C VAL A 68 -11.50 -12.72 4.49
N SER A 69 -12.17 -12.05 5.43
CA SER A 69 -13.30 -12.61 6.19
C SER A 69 -14.58 -12.70 5.36
N ASP A 70 -14.80 -11.70 4.51
CA ASP A 70 -16.00 -11.53 3.69
C ASP A 70 -15.62 -11.15 2.25
N GLY A 71 -16.36 -11.69 1.29
CA GLY A 71 -16.04 -11.53 -0.13
C GLY A 71 -16.24 -10.10 -0.65
N PRO A 72 -15.71 -9.80 -1.86
CA PRO A 72 -15.89 -8.50 -2.49
C PRO A 72 -17.39 -8.16 -2.62
N SER A 73 -17.79 -7.04 -2.02
CA SER A 73 -19.16 -6.55 -2.10
C SER A 73 -19.18 -5.03 -2.10
N GLU A 74 -20.27 -4.43 -2.61
CA GLU A 74 -20.48 -3.00 -2.53
C GLU A 74 -20.79 -2.61 -1.08
N GLN A 75 -19.92 -1.81 -0.48
CA GLN A 75 -20.00 -1.44 0.92
C GLN A 75 -19.80 0.07 1.09
N PRO A 76 -20.36 0.66 2.15
CA PRO A 76 -20.07 2.05 2.48
C PRO A 76 -18.57 2.23 2.68
N LEU A 77 -17.99 3.19 1.96
CA LEU A 77 -16.62 3.60 2.19
C LEU A 77 -16.56 4.39 3.50
N ASP A 78 -15.92 3.83 4.53
CA ASP A 78 -15.70 4.52 5.79
C ASP A 78 -14.72 5.72 5.63
N ASP A 79 -14.68 6.59 6.64
CA ASP A 79 -13.91 7.82 6.56
C ASP A 79 -12.40 7.56 6.54
N GLU A 80 -11.93 6.54 7.25
CA GLU A 80 -10.51 6.19 7.34
C GLU A 80 -9.99 5.63 6.01
N MET A 81 -10.72 4.71 5.38
CA MET A 81 -10.43 4.17 4.05
C MET A 81 -10.57 5.23 2.97
N ARG A 82 -11.50 6.19 3.12
CA ARG A 82 -11.61 7.31 2.18
C ARG A 82 -10.37 8.20 2.23
N ASP A 83 -9.91 8.53 3.43
CA ASP A 83 -8.73 9.37 3.63
C ASP A 83 -7.46 8.65 3.15
N LEU A 84 -7.35 7.35 3.41
CA LEU A 84 -6.24 6.52 2.93
C LEU A 84 -6.24 6.42 1.39
N LEU A 85 -7.36 6.03 0.79
CA LEU A 85 -7.48 5.91 -0.67
C LEU A 85 -7.15 7.24 -1.35
N GLY A 86 -7.66 8.36 -0.81
CA GLY A 86 -7.35 9.69 -1.34
C GLY A 86 -5.87 10.04 -1.26
N GLN A 87 -5.19 9.69 -0.15
CA GLN A 87 -3.75 9.89 0.01
C GLN A 87 -2.94 9.04 -0.98
N THR A 88 -3.30 7.77 -1.14
CA THR A 88 -2.61 6.84 -2.04
C THR A 88 -2.74 7.29 -3.49
N GLU A 89 -3.96 7.57 -3.96
CA GLU A 89 -4.22 8.03 -5.32
C GLU A 89 -3.53 9.37 -5.60
N PHE A 90 -3.53 10.29 -4.62
CA PHE A 90 -2.80 11.56 -4.75
C PHE A 90 -1.29 11.35 -4.87
N GLN A 91 -0.72 10.44 -4.06
CA GLN A 91 0.70 10.14 -4.10
C GLN A 91 1.11 9.47 -5.41
N GLU A 92 0.28 8.54 -5.92
CA GLU A 92 0.49 7.92 -7.23
C GLU A 92 0.46 8.97 -8.35
N TRP A 93 -0.58 9.81 -8.39
CA TRP A 93 -0.67 10.91 -9.34
C TRP A 93 0.54 11.85 -9.26
N LEU A 94 0.98 12.22 -8.04
CA LEU A 94 2.14 13.09 -7.85
C LEU A 94 3.42 12.44 -8.37
N ASN A 95 3.59 11.13 -8.14
CA ASN A 95 4.74 10.37 -8.64
C ASN A 95 4.76 10.33 -10.17
N GLU A 96 3.60 10.13 -10.81
CA GLU A 96 3.48 10.16 -12.28
C GLU A 96 3.87 11.53 -12.86
N GLN A 97 3.35 12.61 -12.28
CA GLN A 97 3.68 13.97 -12.72
C GLN A 97 5.16 14.32 -12.47
N THR A 98 5.73 13.86 -11.36
CA THR A 98 7.15 14.06 -11.06
C THR A 98 8.02 13.33 -12.06
N LEU A 99 7.68 12.10 -12.43
CA LEU A 99 8.42 11.33 -13.43
C LEU A 99 8.40 12.01 -14.81
N GLU A 100 7.24 12.54 -15.22
CA GLU A 100 7.09 13.32 -16.46
C GLU A 100 7.99 14.57 -16.45
N LEU A 101 8.02 15.31 -15.33
CA LEU A 101 8.87 16.49 -15.19
C LEU A 101 10.37 16.16 -15.13
N VAL A 102 10.75 15.06 -14.49
CA VAL A 102 12.14 14.57 -14.46
C VAL A 102 12.61 14.18 -15.86
N THR A 103 11.74 13.60 -16.71
CA THR A 103 12.10 13.34 -18.11
C THR A 103 12.30 14.60 -18.96
N LEU A 104 11.73 15.74 -18.55
CA LEU A 104 11.97 17.04 -19.19
C LEU A 104 13.23 17.76 -18.66
N LEU A 105 13.74 17.32 -17.50
CA LEU A 105 14.94 17.82 -16.83
C LEU A 105 16.08 16.80 -16.91
N GLU A 106 16.30 16.17 -18.07
CA GLU A 106 17.62 15.62 -18.40
C GLU A 106 18.61 16.78 -18.51
N LEU A 107 18.94 17.39 -17.36
CA LEU A 107 20.13 18.21 -17.21
C LEU A 107 21.29 17.24 -17.30
N ASP A 108 21.92 17.18 -18.46
CA ASP A 108 23.16 16.45 -18.60
C ASP A 108 24.30 17.20 -17.88
N PHE A 109 25.50 16.62 -17.91
CA PHE A 109 26.66 17.24 -17.28
C PHE A 109 26.98 18.61 -17.91
N ASP A 110 26.68 18.80 -19.19
CA ASP A 110 26.93 20.06 -19.89
C ASP A 110 25.90 21.13 -19.49
N ASP A 111 24.63 20.76 -19.28
CA ASP A 111 23.59 21.65 -18.76
C ASP A 111 23.89 22.08 -17.32
N ALA A 112 24.35 21.15 -16.48
CA ALA A 112 24.78 21.45 -15.12
C ALA A 112 26.01 22.38 -15.10
N GLN A 113 26.99 22.14 -15.99
CA GLN A 113 28.19 22.95 -16.12
C GLN A 113 27.86 24.37 -16.60
N TRP A 114 26.92 24.52 -17.53
CA TRP A 114 26.46 25.82 -18.02
C TRP A 114 25.88 26.70 -16.90
N VAL A 115 25.04 26.13 -16.02
CA VAL A 115 24.48 26.87 -14.88
C VAL A 115 25.57 27.34 -13.92
N VAL A 116 26.57 26.48 -13.65
CA VAL A 116 27.71 26.81 -12.77
C VAL A 116 28.53 27.95 -13.35
N ASP A 117 28.85 27.92 -14.64
CA ASP A 117 29.62 28.97 -15.31
C ASP A 117 28.91 30.32 -15.25
N GLN A 118 27.57 30.32 -15.40
CA GLN A 118 26.79 31.54 -15.38
C GLN A 118 26.67 32.19 -14.00
N LEU A 119 26.72 31.39 -12.93
CA LEU A 119 26.78 31.88 -11.55
C LEU A 119 28.18 32.37 -11.15
N ALA A 120 29.24 31.81 -11.75
CA ALA A 120 30.62 32.23 -11.50
C ALA A 120 31.02 33.51 -12.25
N ALA A 121 30.28 33.88 -13.31
CA ALA A 121 30.53 35.05 -14.13
C ALA A 121 29.83 36.34 -13.64
N GLY A 122 29.00 36.27 -12.60
CA GLY A 122 28.32 37.41 -11.96
C GLY A 122 28.91 37.77 -10.61
#